data_AF-A0A7G8G8G7-F1
#
_entry.id   AF-A0A7G8G8G7-F1
#
_cell.length_a   1.000
_cell.length_b   1.000
_cell.length_c   1.000
_cell.angle_alpha   90.00
_cell.angle_beta   90.00
_cell.angle_gamma   90.00
#
_symmetry.space_group_name_H-M   'P 1'
#
loop_
_entity.id
_entity.type
_entity.pdbx_description
1 polymer ?
#
loop_
_entity_poly.entity_id
_entity_poly.type
_entity_poly.pdbx_seq_one_letter_code
_entity_poly.pdbx_strand_id
1 'polypeptide(L)'
;MDRKIFYDCVRDDLFNGVLRQQNVNGMEAILNFWDAPPNPPTGVFKTNWDIRSIGWLAYMLATTKHETASTMQPIDEYGDTAYFTRMYENRSDLGNTEPGDGAKFHGRGFVQLTGRANYTAMTSVVQSIFPDAPDFTDQPDAVKHDRYAAVIMFDGMFCGVFTGWALKNFIGDPLQGQIVDYFHARKIINGMDKADLIERYAKKFATALDKAGATG
;
A
#
# COMPACT_ATOMS: atom_id res chain seq x y z
N MET A 1 9.00 12.43 -12.68
CA MET A 1 7.96 12.26 -13.71
C MET A 1 7.12 13.53 -13.87
N ASP A 2 6.47 13.72 -15.02
CA ASP A 2 5.49 14.79 -15.24
C ASP A 2 4.13 14.42 -14.62
N ARG A 3 3.79 15.07 -13.51
CA ARG A 3 2.55 14.84 -12.76
C ARG A 3 1.29 15.16 -13.56
N LYS A 4 1.36 16.18 -14.43
CA LYS A 4 0.20 16.57 -15.24
C LYS A 4 -0.14 15.46 -16.24
N ILE A 5 0.86 14.94 -16.95
CA ILE A 5 0.67 13.83 -17.90
C ILE A 5 0.11 12.60 -17.19
N PHE A 6 0.67 12.26 -16.01
CA PHE A 6 0.17 11.14 -15.21
C PHE A 6 -1.31 11.33 -14.84
N TYR A 7 -1.68 12.48 -14.27
CA TYR A 7 -3.05 12.74 -13.83
C TYR A 7 -4.06 12.82 -14.97
N ASP A 8 -3.66 13.35 -16.13
CA ASP A 8 -4.50 13.36 -17.33
C ASP A 8 -4.78 11.93 -17.81
N CYS A 9 -3.76 11.05 -17.85
CA CYS A 9 -3.95 9.66 -18.25
C CYS A 9 -4.87 8.89 -17.29
N VAL A 10 -4.61 8.95 -15.97
CA VAL A 10 -5.39 8.16 -15.02
C VAL A 10 -6.83 8.68 -14.88
N ARG A 11 -7.08 9.99 -15.06
CA ARG A 11 -8.42 10.56 -15.02
C ARG A 11 -9.35 9.84 -15.98
N ASP A 12 -8.92 9.67 -17.22
CA ASP A 12 -9.74 9.07 -18.27
C ASP A 12 -9.80 7.54 -18.11
N ASP A 13 -8.64 6.90 -17.92
CA ASP A 13 -8.54 5.44 -17.97
C ASP A 13 -9.02 4.73 -16.69
N LEU A 14 -8.92 5.38 -15.53
CA LEU A 14 -9.12 4.76 -14.21
C LEU A 14 -10.21 5.43 -13.38
N PHE A 15 -10.54 6.70 -13.65
CA PHE A 15 -11.49 7.49 -12.87
C PHE A 15 -12.66 8.03 -13.69
N ASN A 16 -12.90 7.46 -14.89
CA ASN A 16 -14.06 7.75 -15.73
C ASN A 16 -14.23 9.25 -16.03
N GLY A 17 -13.13 9.96 -16.26
CA GLY A 17 -13.11 11.39 -16.55
C GLY A 17 -13.22 12.29 -15.31
N VAL A 18 -13.46 11.75 -14.10
CA VAL A 18 -13.67 12.54 -12.89
C VAL A 18 -12.62 12.20 -11.83
N LEU A 19 -11.60 13.06 -11.74
CA LEU A 19 -10.56 12.94 -10.72
C LEU A 19 -10.76 14.01 -9.64
N ARG A 20 -11.09 13.60 -8.42
CA ARG A 20 -11.31 14.51 -7.28
C ARG A 20 -10.00 14.81 -6.57
N GLN A 21 -9.95 15.93 -5.84
CA GLN A 21 -8.76 16.31 -5.08
C GLN A 21 -8.32 15.24 -4.08
N GLN A 22 -9.26 14.55 -3.41
CA GLN A 22 -8.94 13.43 -2.53
C GLN A 22 -8.22 12.28 -3.26
N ASN A 23 -8.57 12.01 -4.53
CA ASN A 23 -7.89 10.99 -5.32
C ASN A 23 -6.43 11.40 -5.59
N VAL A 24 -6.25 12.68 -5.93
CA VAL A 24 -4.93 13.28 -6.17
C VAL A 24 -4.08 13.22 -4.91
N ASN A 25 -4.60 13.65 -3.76
CA ASN A 25 -3.87 13.67 -2.49
C ASN A 25 -3.31 12.29 -2.11
N GLY A 26 -4.13 11.25 -2.20
CA GLY A 26 -3.70 9.89 -1.91
C GLY A 26 -2.65 9.36 -2.87
N MET A 27 -2.82 9.61 -4.18
CA MET A 27 -1.79 9.27 -5.16
C MET A 27 -0.51 10.07 -4.92
N GLU A 28 -0.62 11.36 -4.60
CA GLU A 28 0.52 12.22 -4.27
C GLU A 28 1.31 11.67 -3.09
N ALA A 29 0.65 11.18 -2.02
CA ALA A 29 1.36 10.57 -0.90
C ALA A 29 2.21 9.36 -1.31
N ILE A 30 1.68 8.50 -2.17
CA ILE A 30 2.39 7.31 -2.67
C ILE A 30 3.55 7.72 -3.59
N LEU A 31 3.28 8.62 -4.53
CA LEU A 31 4.24 9.04 -5.54
C LEU A 31 5.35 9.93 -4.96
N ASN A 32 5.05 10.76 -3.96
CA ASN A 32 6.06 11.58 -3.27
C ASN A 32 6.98 10.69 -2.44
N PHE A 33 6.44 9.66 -1.79
CA PHE A 33 7.28 8.68 -1.12
C PHE A 33 8.17 7.93 -2.13
N TRP A 34 7.62 7.52 -3.28
CA TRP A 34 8.40 6.89 -4.36
C TRP A 34 9.58 7.74 -4.85
N ASP A 35 9.33 9.02 -5.10
CA ASP A 35 10.31 9.94 -5.67
C ASP A 35 11.42 10.31 -4.67
N ALA A 36 11.04 10.62 -3.42
CA ALA A 36 11.98 11.08 -2.40
C ALA A 36 11.43 10.80 -0.98
N PRO A 37 11.70 9.62 -0.40
CA PRO A 37 11.31 9.36 0.98
C PRO A 37 12.06 10.32 1.91
N PRO A 38 11.42 10.88 2.95
CA PRO A 38 12.03 11.91 3.81
C PRO A 38 13.33 11.47 4.48
N ASN A 39 13.38 10.20 4.88
CA ASN A 39 14.61 9.53 5.28
C ASN A 39 14.79 8.28 4.40
N PRO A 40 16.04 7.93 4.02
CA PRO A 40 16.31 6.73 3.25
C PRO A 40 15.84 5.46 3.98
N PRO A 41 15.19 4.51 3.28
CA PRO A 41 14.93 3.20 3.85
C PRO A 41 16.22 2.52 4.32
N THR A 42 16.12 1.62 5.30
CA THR A 42 17.24 0.84 5.82
C THR A 42 16.93 -0.67 5.79
N GLY A 43 17.93 -1.51 6.05
CA GLY A 43 17.76 -2.97 6.15
C GLY A 43 17.18 -3.62 4.88
N VAL A 44 16.29 -4.58 5.07
CA VAL A 44 15.65 -5.32 3.96
C VAL A 44 14.83 -4.39 3.06
N PHE A 45 14.17 -3.38 3.65
CA PHE A 45 13.41 -2.40 2.89
C PHE A 45 14.33 -1.63 1.93
N LYS A 46 15.53 -1.21 2.37
CA LYS A 46 16.54 -0.61 1.48
C LYS A 46 16.97 -1.53 0.35
N THR A 47 17.28 -2.79 0.65
CA THR A 47 17.71 -3.76 -0.36
C THR A 47 16.65 -3.91 -1.46
N ASN A 48 15.37 -3.98 -1.09
CA ASN A 48 14.28 -4.06 -2.05
C ASN A 48 14.03 -2.70 -2.75
N TRP A 49 14.24 -1.58 -2.05
CA TRP A 49 14.17 -0.24 -2.61
C TRP A 49 15.15 -0.04 -3.75
N ASP A 50 16.38 -0.54 -3.63
CA ASP A 50 17.42 -0.35 -4.64
C ASP A 50 17.20 -1.12 -5.94
N ILE A 51 16.31 -2.12 -5.92
CA ILE A 51 15.94 -2.92 -7.10
C ILE A 51 14.51 -2.65 -7.57
N ARG A 52 13.84 -1.64 -7.00
CA ARG A 52 12.45 -1.34 -7.32
C ARG A 52 12.30 -1.01 -8.80
N SER A 53 11.23 -1.48 -9.41
CA SER A 53 10.90 -1.18 -10.80
C SER A 53 9.60 -0.36 -10.89
N ILE A 54 9.38 0.36 -11.97
CA ILE A 54 8.12 1.11 -12.17
C ILE A 54 6.88 0.21 -12.12
N GLY A 55 7.02 -1.08 -12.46
CA GLY A 55 5.93 -2.04 -12.31
C GLY A 55 5.48 -2.19 -10.85
N TRP A 56 6.37 -2.03 -9.89
CA TRP A 56 6.03 -2.08 -8.46
C TRP A 56 5.12 -0.92 -8.11
N LEU A 57 5.49 0.30 -8.49
CA LEU A 57 4.66 1.48 -8.27
C LEU A 57 3.29 1.37 -8.93
N ALA A 58 3.25 0.88 -10.18
CA ALA A 58 2.01 0.66 -10.91
C ALA A 58 1.06 -0.31 -10.17
N TYR A 59 1.61 -1.41 -9.67
CA TYR A 59 0.85 -2.40 -8.92
C TYR A 59 0.34 -1.85 -7.59
N MET A 60 1.19 -1.11 -6.86
CA MET A 60 0.80 -0.51 -5.58
C MET A 60 -0.35 0.48 -5.74
N LEU A 61 -0.30 1.37 -6.73
CA LEU A 61 -1.41 2.28 -7.06
C LEU A 61 -2.69 1.53 -7.42
N ALA A 62 -2.58 0.42 -8.17
CA ALA A 62 -3.71 -0.43 -8.53
C ALA A 62 -4.35 -1.10 -7.30
N THR A 63 -3.54 -1.62 -6.39
CA THR A 63 -3.98 -2.17 -5.12
C THR A 63 -4.66 -1.11 -4.29
N THR A 64 -4.05 0.07 -4.09
CA THR A 64 -4.68 1.16 -3.33
C THR A 64 -6.03 1.53 -3.92
N LYS A 65 -6.14 1.66 -5.26
CA LYS A 65 -7.43 1.95 -5.91
C LYS A 65 -8.48 0.91 -5.57
N HIS A 66 -8.11 -0.37 -5.58
CA HIS A 66 -9.04 -1.45 -5.30
C HIS A 66 -9.48 -1.46 -3.83
N GLU A 67 -8.51 -1.48 -2.91
CA GLU A 67 -8.74 -1.60 -1.47
C GLU A 67 -9.48 -0.39 -0.88
N THR A 68 -9.33 0.79 -1.50
CA THR A 68 -9.95 2.04 -1.02
C THR A 68 -11.25 2.40 -1.75
N ALA A 69 -11.87 1.44 -2.44
CA ALA A 69 -13.07 1.67 -3.26
C ALA A 69 -12.93 2.86 -4.24
N SER A 70 -11.75 2.98 -4.88
CA SER A 70 -11.37 4.07 -5.79
C SER A 70 -11.28 5.46 -5.17
N THR A 71 -11.37 5.62 -3.85
CA THR A 71 -11.15 6.92 -3.21
C THR A 71 -9.68 7.33 -3.22
N MET A 72 -8.77 6.35 -3.29
CA MET A 72 -7.34 6.53 -3.03
C MET A 72 -7.06 7.10 -1.63
N GLN A 73 -7.99 6.95 -0.69
CA GLN A 73 -7.81 7.44 0.67
C GLN A 73 -7.66 6.26 1.62
N PRO A 74 -6.81 6.38 2.65
CA PRO A 74 -6.75 5.40 3.72
C PRO A 74 -8.13 5.30 4.38
N ILE A 75 -8.70 4.09 4.45
CA ILE A 75 -10.03 3.86 5.03
C ILE A 75 -9.97 2.87 6.18
N ASP A 76 -10.98 2.90 7.02
CA ASP A 76 -11.28 1.82 7.96
C ASP A 76 -11.93 0.66 7.22
N GLU A 77 -11.69 -0.54 7.74
CA GLU A 77 -12.53 -1.69 7.46
C GLU A 77 -13.98 -1.38 7.85
N TYR A 78 -14.93 -1.88 7.07
CA TYR A 78 -16.34 -1.68 7.41
C TYR A 78 -16.78 -2.63 8.53
N GLY A 79 -17.13 -2.07 9.69
CA GLY A 79 -17.62 -2.84 10.82
C GLY A 79 -17.83 -1.99 12.07
N ASP A 80 -18.48 -2.56 13.07
CA ASP A 80 -18.58 -2.00 14.42
C ASP A 80 -17.68 -2.76 15.40
N THR A 81 -17.60 -2.27 16.64
CA THR A 81 -16.81 -2.90 17.70
C THR A 81 -17.15 -4.38 17.89
N ALA A 82 -18.44 -4.75 17.84
CA ALA A 82 -18.87 -6.14 18.04
C ALA A 82 -18.41 -7.04 16.90
N TYR A 83 -18.49 -6.55 15.66
CA TYR A 83 -17.98 -7.23 14.47
C TYR A 83 -16.47 -7.47 14.59
N PHE A 84 -15.68 -6.43 14.88
CA PHE A 84 -14.22 -6.55 14.96
C PHE A 84 -13.76 -7.42 16.13
N THR A 85 -14.40 -7.31 17.29
CA THR A 85 -14.15 -8.24 18.41
C THR A 85 -14.40 -9.69 17.97
N ARG A 86 -15.51 -9.97 17.29
CA ARG A 86 -15.78 -11.34 16.81
C ARG A 86 -14.74 -11.83 15.80
N MET A 87 -14.24 -10.96 14.93
CA MET A 87 -13.30 -11.33 13.86
C MET A 87 -11.85 -11.49 14.34
N TYR A 88 -11.43 -10.66 15.28
CA TYR A 88 -10.00 -10.44 15.55
C TYR A 88 -9.59 -10.60 17.02
N GLU A 89 -10.51 -10.65 17.97
CA GLU A 89 -10.17 -10.83 19.38
C GLU A 89 -9.49 -12.20 19.61
N ASN A 90 -8.45 -12.24 20.45
CA ASN A 90 -7.68 -13.45 20.77
C ASN A 90 -7.00 -14.15 19.58
N ARG A 91 -6.89 -13.49 18.41
CA ARG A 91 -6.16 -14.01 17.25
C ARG A 91 -4.65 -13.90 17.50
N SER A 92 -4.04 -15.02 17.91
CA SER A 92 -2.62 -15.11 18.21
C SER A 92 -1.72 -14.79 17.01
N ASP A 93 -2.16 -15.14 15.79
CA ASP A 93 -1.45 -14.83 14.55
C ASP A 93 -1.43 -13.33 14.24
N LEU A 94 -2.38 -12.56 14.78
CA LEU A 94 -2.42 -11.09 14.70
C LEU A 94 -1.74 -10.41 15.90
N GLY A 95 -1.27 -11.20 16.87
CA GLY A 95 -0.76 -10.70 18.16
C GLY A 95 -1.84 -10.05 19.02
N ASN A 96 -3.13 -10.27 18.72
CA ASN A 96 -4.24 -9.76 19.51
C ASN A 96 -4.43 -10.65 20.74
N THR A 97 -3.71 -10.34 21.82
CA THR A 97 -3.67 -11.15 23.05
C THR A 97 -4.31 -10.45 24.24
N GLU A 98 -4.59 -9.15 24.13
CA GLU A 98 -5.19 -8.36 25.21
C GLU A 98 -6.68 -8.08 24.91
N PRO A 99 -7.54 -8.03 25.94
CA PRO A 99 -8.94 -7.68 25.76
C PRO A 99 -9.16 -6.34 25.05
N GLY A 100 -9.94 -6.35 23.99
CA GLY A 100 -10.29 -5.19 23.17
C GLY A 100 -9.38 -5.01 21.95
N ASP A 101 -8.38 -5.86 21.77
CA ASP A 101 -7.46 -5.81 20.63
C ASP A 101 -8.17 -5.96 19.31
N GLY A 102 -9.19 -6.82 19.26
CA GLY A 102 -9.90 -7.08 18.02
C GLY A 102 -10.50 -5.81 17.42
N ALA A 103 -11.16 -5.01 18.26
CA ALA A 103 -11.74 -3.75 17.84
C ALA A 103 -10.69 -2.63 17.70
N LYS A 104 -9.67 -2.59 18.56
CA LYS A 104 -8.65 -1.54 18.52
C LYS A 104 -7.79 -1.63 17.25
N PHE A 105 -7.37 -2.84 16.88
CA PHE A 105 -6.45 -3.13 15.76
C PHE A 105 -7.14 -3.75 14.54
N HIS A 106 -8.35 -3.30 14.21
CA HIS A 106 -9.03 -3.65 12.97
C HIS A 106 -8.34 -3.07 11.73
N GLY A 107 -8.77 -3.51 10.54
CA GLY A 107 -8.18 -3.10 9.27
C GLY A 107 -8.24 -1.60 9.03
N ARG A 108 -7.08 -0.98 8.74
CA ARG A 108 -7.00 0.43 8.34
C ARG A 108 -5.96 0.68 7.25
N GLY A 109 -6.09 1.78 6.54
CA GLY A 109 -5.05 2.26 5.63
C GLY A 109 -5.28 1.87 4.16
N PHE A 110 -4.25 2.03 3.34
CA PHE A 110 -4.30 1.66 1.91
C PHE A 110 -4.40 0.15 1.66
N VAL A 111 -4.01 -0.66 2.64
CA VAL A 111 -3.87 -2.13 2.52
C VAL A 111 -4.45 -2.88 3.72
N GLN A 112 -5.32 -2.23 4.51
CA GLN A 112 -6.05 -2.86 5.62
C GLN A 112 -5.12 -3.51 6.67
N LEU A 113 -4.16 -2.74 7.20
CA LEU A 113 -3.28 -3.16 8.30
C LEU A 113 -4.14 -3.59 9.50
N THR A 114 -3.95 -4.84 9.95
CA THR A 114 -4.79 -5.47 10.97
C THR A 114 -3.91 -6.20 11.98
N GLY A 115 -4.26 -6.14 13.27
CA GLY A 115 -3.61 -6.88 14.35
C GLY A 115 -2.52 -6.10 15.10
N ARG A 116 -2.52 -6.23 16.42
CA ARG A 116 -1.57 -5.55 17.32
C ARG A 116 -0.12 -5.72 16.88
N ALA A 117 0.30 -6.95 16.55
CA ALA A 117 1.67 -7.23 16.15
C ALA A 117 2.10 -6.40 14.93
N ASN A 118 1.19 -6.25 13.96
CA ASN A 118 1.43 -5.49 12.75
C ASN A 118 1.45 -3.98 13.03
N TYR A 119 0.57 -3.46 13.88
CA TYR A 119 0.62 -2.06 14.30
C TYR A 119 1.94 -1.74 15.03
N THR A 120 2.38 -2.60 15.95
CA THR A 120 3.67 -2.45 16.63
C THR A 120 4.85 -2.46 15.66
N ALA A 121 4.88 -3.41 14.72
CA ALA A 121 5.96 -3.50 13.73
C ALA A 121 5.99 -2.26 12.84
N MET A 122 4.82 -1.80 12.37
CA MET A 122 4.71 -0.62 11.53
C MET A 122 5.03 0.68 12.26
N THR A 123 4.80 0.79 13.58
CA THR A 123 5.28 1.92 14.38
C THR A 123 6.79 2.11 14.17
N SER A 124 7.57 1.03 14.32
CA SER A 124 9.03 1.09 14.20
C SER A 124 9.50 1.46 12.79
N VAL A 125 8.88 0.85 11.77
CA VAL A 125 9.20 1.13 10.36
C VAL A 125 8.87 2.58 10.02
N VAL A 126 7.67 3.05 10.36
CA VAL A 126 7.24 4.41 10.04
C VAL A 126 8.08 5.43 10.80
N GLN A 127 8.40 5.21 12.08
CA GLN A 127 9.28 6.11 12.84
C GLN A 127 10.70 6.19 12.28
N SER A 128 11.21 5.14 11.63
CA SER A 128 12.50 5.21 10.94
C SER A 128 12.50 6.17 9.74
N ILE A 129 11.32 6.37 9.11
CA ILE A 129 11.13 7.29 7.99
C ILE A 129 10.67 8.67 8.48
N PHE A 130 9.75 8.70 9.44
CA PHE A 130 9.11 9.87 10.03
C PHE A 130 9.26 9.81 11.56
N PRO A 131 10.38 10.30 12.13
CA PRO A 131 10.65 10.18 13.56
C PRO A 131 9.60 10.82 14.48
N ASP A 132 8.77 11.70 13.93
CA ASP A 132 7.64 12.36 14.60
C ASP A 132 6.34 11.54 14.59
N ALA A 133 6.32 10.35 13.98
CA ALA A 133 5.15 9.49 13.94
C ALA A 133 4.78 8.97 15.35
N PRO A 134 3.49 8.98 15.73
CA PRO A 134 3.05 8.46 17.02
C PRO A 134 3.21 6.94 17.08
N ASP A 135 3.15 6.38 18.29
CA ASP A 135 3.00 4.94 18.45
C ASP A 135 1.59 4.51 18.01
N PHE A 136 1.50 3.66 17.00
CA PHE A 136 0.23 3.18 16.47
C PHE A 136 -0.47 2.17 17.38
N THR A 137 0.23 1.60 18.37
CA THR A 137 -0.40 0.79 19.40
C THR A 137 -1.21 1.64 20.38
N ASP A 138 -0.82 2.89 20.56
CA ASP A 138 -1.55 3.88 21.37
C ASP A 138 -2.55 4.67 20.53
N GLN A 139 -2.16 5.06 19.32
CA GLN A 139 -2.95 5.88 18.40
C GLN A 139 -3.18 5.14 17.05
N PRO A 140 -4.00 4.06 17.04
CA PRO A 140 -4.16 3.23 15.86
C PRO A 140 -4.76 3.99 14.66
N ASP A 141 -5.60 4.99 14.87
CA ASP A 141 -6.19 5.76 13.76
C ASP A 141 -5.15 6.57 12.99
N ALA A 142 -3.96 6.83 13.57
CA ALA A 142 -2.90 7.56 12.90
C ALA A 142 -2.43 6.86 11.61
N VAL A 143 -2.54 5.53 11.50
CA VAL A 143 -2.16 4.79 10.27
C VAL A 143 -2.99 5.17 9.05
N LYS A 144 -4.10 5.90 9.23
CA LYS A 144 -4.90 6.50 8.14
C LYS A 144 -4.36 7.84 7.64
N HIS A 145 -3.31 8.37 8.26
CA HIS A 145 -2.63 9.53 7.71
C HIS A 145 -1.87 9.11 6.44
N ASP A 146 -2.13 9.78 5.31
CA ASP A 146 -1.64 9.39 3.98
C ASP A 146 -0.14 9.04 3.93
N ARG A 147 0.71 9.86 4.56
CA ARG A 147 2.16 9.64 4.62
C ARG A 147 2.56 8.33 5.33
N TYR A 148 1.86 7.95 6.40
CA TYR A 148 2.15 6.71 7.12
C TYR A 148 1.56 5.51 6.37
N ALA A 149 0.32 5.64 5.87
CA ALA A 149 -0.33 4.61 5.07
C ALA A 149 0.51 4.22 3.84
N ALA A 150 1.15 5.20 3.20
CA ALA A 150 2.09 4.96 2.11
C ALA A 150 3.27 4.10 2.57
N VAL A 151 4.01 4.51 3.62
CA VAL A 151 5.15 3.74 4.14
C VAL A 151 4.77 2.31 4.50
N ILE A 152 3.64 2.11 5.19
CA ILE A 152 3.13 0.80 5.59
C ILE A 152 2.88 -0.08 4.35
N MET A 153 2.26 0.47 3.32
CA MET A 153 2.03 -0.24 2.06
C MET A 153 3.36 -0.60 1.38
N PHE A 154 4.30 0.35 1.32
CA PHE A 154 5.61 0.13 0.73
C PHE A 154 6.39 -0.98 1.44
N ASP A 155 6.58 -0.86 2.76
CA ASP A 155 7.32 -1.87 3.51
C ASP A 155 6.65 -3.24 3.40
N GLY A 156 5.33 -3.32 3.59
CA GLY A 156 4.64 -4.60 3.55
C GLY A 156 4.69 -5.29 2.18
N MET A 157 4.58 -4.54 1.08
CA MET A 157 4.67 -5.12 -0.27
C MET A 157 6.12 -5.38 -0.73
N PHE A 158 7.09 -4.61 -0.22
CA PHE A 158 8.51 -4.80 -0.53
C PHE A 158 9.09 -5.99 0.23
N CYS A 159 8.75 -6.09 1.51
CA CYS A 159 9.31 -7.05 2.45
C CYS A 159 8.44 -8.31 2.63
N GLY A 160 7.21 -8.30 2.09
CA GLY A 160 6.28 -9.43 2.15
C GLY A 160 5.69 -9.66 3.54
N VAL A 161 5.53 -8.60 4.33
CA VAL A 161 5.08 -8.68 5.74
C VAL A 161 3.63 -9.18 5.85
N PHE A 162 2.80 -8.97 4.82
CA PHE A 162 1.39 -9.32 4.88
C PHE A 162 1.12 -10.82 4.71
N THR A 163 1.77 -11.47 3.73
CA THR A 163 1.47 -12.87 3.36
C THR A 163 2.72 -13.73 3.14
N GLY A 164 3.92 -13.16 3.32
CA GLY A 164 5.20 -13.78 2.97
C GLY A 164 5.61 -13.58 1.51
N TRP A 165 4.73 -13.08 0.65
CA TRP A 165 5.03 -12.75 -0.74
C TRP A 165 5.36 -11.26 -0.92
N ALA A 166 6.40 -10.96 -1.70
CA ALA A 166 6.84 -9.60 -2.01
C ALA A 166 6.74 -9.29 -3.51
N LEU A 167 6.78 -8.00 -3.87
CA LEU A 167 6.73 -7.54 -5.26
C LEU A 167 7.80 -8.19 -6.14
N LYS A 168 9.03 -8.31 -5.64
CA LYS A 168 10.16 -8.95 -6.34
C LYS A 168 9.91 -10.40 -6.75
N ASN A 169 8.93 -11.08 -6.14
CA ASN A 169 8.60 -12.46 -6.52
C ASN A 169 7.79 -12.54 -7.83
N PHE A 170 7.17 -11.43 -8.27
CA PHE A 170 6.25 -11.43 -9.41
C PHE A 170 6.57 -10.36 -10.46
N ILE A 171 7.13 -9.24 -10.02
CA ILE A 171 7.35 -8.06 -10.86
C ILE A 171 8.83 -7.75 -10.86
N GLY A 172 9.45 -7.81 -12.03
CA GLY A 172 10.82 -7.39 -12.26
C GLY A 172 10.93 -6.11 -13.07
N ASP A 173 12.12 -5.88 -13.61
CA ASP A 173 12.39 -4.85 -14.62
C ASP A 173 12.33 -5.45 -16.05
N PRO A 174 11.32 -5.08 -16.87
CA PRO A 174 11.20 -5.58 -18.24
C PRO A 174 12.35 -5.11 -19.14
N LEU A 175 13.00 -3.98 -18.85
CA LEU A 175 14.18 -3.53 -19.60
C LEU A 175 15.40 -4.44 -19.37
N GLN A 176 15.39 -5.20 -18.27
CA GLN A 176 16.38 -6.23 -17.95
C GLN A 176 15.90 -7.64 -18.36
N GLY A 177 14.81 -7.74 -19.13
CA GLY A 177 14.24 -9.01 -19.58
C GLY A 177 13.50 -9.79 -18.48
N GLN A 178 13.19 -9.15 -17.35
CA GLN A 178 12.44 -9.79 -16.27
C GLN A 178 10.93 -9.71 -16.52
N ILE A 179 10.20 -10.68 -15.99
CA ILE A 179 8.74 -10.75 -16.17
C ILE A 179 8.02 -9.73 -15.28
N VAL A 180 6.82 -9.32 -15.72
CA VAL A 180 5.89 -8.51 -14.94
C VAL A 180 4.58 -9.26 -14.83
N ASP A 181 4.31 -9.85 -13.66
CA ASP A 181 3.13 -10.66 -13.38
C ASP A 181 2.23 -9.97 -12.33
N TYR A 182 1.47 -8.97 -12.78
CA TYR A 182 0.52 -8.28 -11.91
C TYR A 182 -0.64 -9.17 -11.44
N PHE A 183 -0.96 -10.22 -12.19
CA PHE A 183 -2.07 -11.12 -11.84
C PHE A 183 -1.73 -11.91 -10.58
N HIS A 184 -0.58 -12.58 -10.54
CA HIS A 184 -0.17 -13.36 -9.37
C HIS A 184 0.37 -12.50 -8.22
N ALA A 185 0.76 -11.25 -8.48
CA ALA A 185 1.10 -10.28 -7.43
C ALA A 185 -0.04 -10.05 -6.42
N ARG A 186 -1.29 -10.42 -6.74
CA ARG A 186 -2.41 -10.38 -5.78
C ARG A 186 -2.17 -11.17 -4.49
N LYS A 187 -1.31 -12.19 -4.54
CA LYS A 187 -0.93 -12.99 -3.37
C LYS A 187 -0.28 -12.18 -2.26
N ILE A 188 0.27 -11.00 -2.57
CA ILE A 188 0.89 -10.09 -1.59
C ILE A 188 -0.14 -9.54 -0.59
N ILE A 189 -1.40 -9.39 -0.98
CA ILE A 189 -2.42 -8.69 -0.16
C ILE A 189 -3.52 -9.65 0.30
N ASN A 190 -4.21 -10.32 -0.62
CA ASN A 190 -5.39 -11.11 -0.26
C ASN A 190 -5.61 -12.29 -1.23
N GLY A 191 -4.58 -13.13 -1.37
CA GLY A 191 -4.64 -14.34 -2.21
C GLY A 191 -4.82 -14.02 -3.69
N MET A 192 -5.92 -14.46 -4.31
CA MET A 192 -6.20 -14.24 -5.75
C MET A 192 -7.50 -13.46 -6.00
N ASP A 193 -8.17 -12.98 -4.95
CA ASP A 193 -9.44 -12.27 -5.13
C ASP A 193 -9.25 -10.99 -5.97
N LYS A 194 -10.12 -10.80 -6.97
CA LYS A 194 -10.10 -9.70 -7.94
C LYS A 194 -8.77 -9.53 -8.71
N ALA A 195 -7.94 -10.57 -8.81
CA ALA A 195 -6.65 -10.51 -9.49
C ALA A 195 -6.75 -9.93 -10.93
N ASP A 196 -7.69 -10.41 -11.75
CA ASP A 196 -7.91 -9.89 -13.11
C ASP A 196 -8.24 -8.39 -13.14
N LEU A 197 -9.01 -7.90 -12.16
CA LEU A 197 -9.41 -6.50 -12.10
C LEU A 197 -8.23 -5.62 -11.72
N ILE A 198 -7.47 -6.04 -10.70
CA ILE A 198 -6.30 -5.31 -10.22
C ILE A 198 -5.19 -5.33 -11.28
N GLU A 199 -5.00 -6.43 -12.00
CA GLU A 199 -4.08 -6.49 -13.13
C GLU A 199 -4.46 -5.44 -14.19
N ARG A 200 -5.74 -5.32 -14.56
CA ARG A 200 -6.18 -4.29 -15.52
C ARG A 200 -5.90 -2.88 -15.02
N TYR A 201 -6.08 -2.63 -13.73
CA TYR A 201 -5.70 -1.34 -13.15
C TYR A 201 -4.19 -1.11 -13.20
N ALA A 202 -3.38 -2.11 -12.83
CA ALA A 202 -1.93 -2.03 -12.82
C ALA A 202 -1.36 -1.75 -14.22
N LYS A 203 -1.90 -2.42 -15.26
CA LYS A 203 -1.52 -2.15 -16.66
C LYS A 203 -1.80 -0.69 -17.05
N LYS A 204 -2.95 -0.15 -16.68
CA LYS A 204 -3.30 1.27 -16.95
C LYS A 204 -2.41 2.25 -16.18
N PHE A 205 -2.14 1.99 -14.90
CA PHE A 205 -1.20 2.80 -14.12
C PHE A 205 0.22 2.72 -14.70
N ALA A 206 0.69 1.54 -15.12
CA ALA A 206 2.00 1.38 -15.75
C ALA A 206 2.10 2.23 -17.04
N THR A 207 1.08 2.21 -17.90
CA THR A 207 1.03 3.07 -19.08
C THR A 207 1.03 4.56 -18.73
N ALA A 208 0.32 4.98 -17.69
CA ALA A 208 0.31 6.37 -17.25
C ALA A 208 1.67 6.82 -16.69
N LEU A 209 2.34 5.96 -15.92
CA LEU A 209 3.67 6.20 -15.37
C LEU A 209 4.73 6.28 -16.47
N ASP A 210 4.68 5.38 -17.45
CA ASP A 210 5.57 5.37 -18.61
C ASP A 210 5.44 6.65 -19.44
N LYS A 211 4.21 7.05 -19.80
CA LYS A 211 3.94 8.31 -20.51
C LYS A 211 4.42 9.55 -19.74
N ALA A 212 4.35 9.51 -18.41
CA ALA A 212 4.81 10.57 -17.55
C ALA A 212 6.34 10.58 -17.34
N GLY A 213 7.08 9.61 -17.88
CA GLY A 213 8.52 9.48 -17.69
C GLY A 213 8.88 9.18 -16.23
N ALA A 214 8.14 8.29 -15.59
CA ALA A 214 8.49 7.79 -14.26
C ALA A 214 9.70 6.85 -14.32
N THR A 215 10.56 6.95 -13.31
CA THR A 215 11.76 6.13 -13.17
C THR A 215 11.76 5.41 -11.82
N GLY A 216 12.34 4.22 -11.78
CA GLY A 216 12.61 3.43 -10.56
C GLY A 216 14.09 3.43 -10.26
#